data_AF-A0A6L4Y7R1-F1
#
_entry.id   AF-A0A6L4Y7R1-F1
#
_cell.length_a   1.000
_cell.length_b   1.000
_cell.length_c   1.000
_cell.angle_alpha   90.00
_cell.angle_beta   90.00
_cell.angle_gamma   90.00
#
_symmetry.space_group_name_H-M   'P 1'
#
loop_
_entity.id
_entity.type
_entity.pdbx_description
1 polymer ?
#
loop_
_entity_poly.entity_id
_entity_poly.type
_entity_poly.pdbx_seq_one_letter_code
_entity_poly.pdbx_strand_id
1 'polypeptide(L)'
;MIRSHPKVEEVAVIAFPDELRGEEVKAYVVLKEGETHKTVPPMGLIQFCEERLAYFKVPRYIVYRTDFPRTLTHRVKKDELRKLREEPGEFYFDRRKTE
;
A
#
# COMPACT_ATOMS: atom_id res chain seq x y z
N MET A 1 -9.96 -6.64 0.26
CA MET A 1 -10.23 -5.29 0.81
C MET A 1 -9.64 -4.25 -0.11
N ILE A 2 -8.39 -3.78 0.00
CA ILE A 2 -7.82 -2.82 -0.99
C ILE A 2 -7.95 -3.31 -2.44
N ARG A 3 -7.62 -4.58 -2.72
CA ARG A 3 -7.78 -5.19 -4.05
C ARG A 3 -9.22 -5.12 -4.59
N SER A 4 -10.21 -5.03 -3.71
CA SER A 4 -11.62 -4.98 -4.07
C SER A 4 -12.07 -3.56 -4.44
N HIS A 5 -11.23 -2.55 -4.24
CA HIS A 5 -11.51 -1.19 -4.68
C HIS A 5 -11.51 -1.14 -6.22
N PRO A 6 -12.56 -0.59 -6.87
CA PRO A 6 -12.77 -0.75 -8.31
C PRO A 6 -11.66 -0.14 -9.19
N LYS A 7 -10.92 0.82 -8.64
CA LYS A 7 -9.81 1.54 -9.30
C LYS A 7 -8.42 0.98 -9.01
N VAL A 8 -8.31 -0.06 -8.18
CA VAL A 8 -7.05 -0.75 -7.88
C VAL A 8 -6.89 -1.91 -8.84
N GLU A 9 -5.72 -2.02 -9.46
CA GLU A 9 -5.35 -3.15 -10.32
C GLU A 9 -4.74 -4.26 -9.48
N GLU A 10 -3.69 -3.92 -8.72
CA GLU A 10 -2.97 -4.88 -7.89
C GLU A 10 -2.56 -4.28 -6.56
N VAL A 11 -2.44 -5.14 -5.54
CA VAL A 11 -1.96 -4.74 -4.22
C VAL A 11 -1.05 -5.82 -3.64
N ALA A 12 0.05 -5.38 -3.06
CA ALA A 12 0.96 -6.23 -2.29
C ALA A 12 1.12 -5.67 -0.89
N VAL A 13 0.63 -6.42 0.11
CA VAL A 13 0.76 -6.05 1.53
C VAL A 13 1.95 -6.79 2.14
N ILE A 14 2.76 -6.05 2.88
CA ILE A 14 3.92 -6.54 3.64
C ILE A 14 3.87 -6.03 5.08
N ALA A 15 4.55 -6.76 5.97
CA ALA A 15 4.97 -6.22 7.26
C ALA A 15 6.16 -5.27 7.03
N PHE A 16 6.09 -4.07 7.59
CA PHE A 16 7.12 -3.05 7.51
C PHE A 16 7.65 -2.75 8.91
N PRO A 17 8.99 -2.74 9.13
CA PRO A 17 9.55 -2.45 10.45
C PRO A 17 9.06 -1.11 11.00
N ASP A 18 8.66 -1.10 12.27
CA ASP A 18 8.22 0.08 13.00
C ASP A 18 8.90 0.13 14.37
N GLU A 19 9.45 1.28 14.75
CA GLU A 19 10.24 1.43 15.97
C GLU A 19 9.39 1.24 17.25
N LEU A 20 8.10 1.59 17.18
CA LEU A 20 7.20 1.55 18.35
C LEU A 20 6.51 0.20 18.49
N ARG A 21 6.11 -0.42 17.38
CA ARG A 21 5.24 -1.62 17.38
C ARG A 21 5.93 -2.86 16.84
N GLY A 22 7.21 -2.76 16.50
CA GLY A 22 7.98 -3.81 15.85
C GLY A 22 7.66 -3.89 14.36
N GLU A 23 6.38 -4.08 14.02
CA GLU A 23 5.88 -4.14 12.64
C GLU A 23 4.59 -3.35 12.45
N GLU A 24 4.44 -2.81 11.25
CA GLU A 24 3.24 -2.12 10.77
C GLU A 24 2.83 -2.61 9.39
N VAL A 25 1.56 -2.40 9.05
CA VAL A 25 1.01 -2.84 7.77
C VAL A 25 1.32 -1.81 6.69
N LYS A 26 2.09 -2.20 5.67
CA LYS A 26 2.35 -1.41 4.46
C LYS A 26 1.70 -2.06 3.25
N ALA A 27 0.95 -1.27 2.49
CA ALA A 27 0.34 -1.69 1.23
C ALA A 27 0.99 -0.97 0.05
N TYR A 28 1.57 -1.75 -0.87
CA TYR A 28 1.93 -1.31 -2.20
C TYR A 28 0.72 -1.43 -3.11
N VAL A 29 0.40 -0.38 -3.87
CA VAL A 29 -0.81 -0.29 -4.69
C VAL A 29 -0.44 0.09 -6.12
N VAL A 30 -0.91 -0.71 -7.07
CA VAL A 30 -0.93 -0.36 -8.50
C VAL A 30 -2.36 -0.01 -8.86
N LEU A 31 -2.55 1.17 -9.44
CA LEU A 31 -3.86 1.62 -9.90
C LEU A 31 -4.12 1.16 -11.33
N LYS A 32 -5.40 1.10 -11.70
CA LYS A 32 -5.79 0.83 -13.08
C LYS A 32 -5.34 1.94 -14.02
N GLU A 33 -5.26 1.62 -15.30
CA GLU A 33 -4.94 2.59 -16.34
C GLU A 33 -5.88 3.80 -16.28
N GLY A 34 -5.31 5.01 -16.42
CA GLY A 34 -6.03 6.28 -16.31
C GLY A 34 -6.27 6.79 -14.88
N GLU A 35 -6.01 5.98 -13.85
CA GLU A 35 -6.13 6.40 -12.46
C GLU A 35 -4.78 6.86 -11.89
N THR A 36 -4.82 7.78 -10.93
CA THR A 36 -3.64 8.35 -10.28
C THR A 36 -3.85 8.44 -8.77
N HIS A 37 -2.78 8.70 -8.02
CA HIS A 37 -2.88 8.96 -6.57
C HIS A 37 -3.77 10.18 -6.24
N LYS A 38 -4.06 11.05 -7.22
CA LYS A 38 -4.98 12.19 -7.05
C LYS A 38 -6.45 11.75 -7.18
N THR A 39 -6.75 10.86 -8.13
CA THR A 39 -8.11 10.33 -8.33
C THR A 39 -8.45 9.23 -7.33
N VAL A 40 -7.44 8.56 -6.77
CA VAL A 40 -7.54 7.57 -5.69
C VAL A 40 -6.59 8.00 -4.58
N PRO A 41 -6.97 8.97 -3.73
CA PRO A 41 -6.12 9.43 -2.65
C PRO A 41 -5.89 8.33 -1.60
N PRO A 42 -4.72 8.31 -0.93
CA PRO A 42 -4.38 7.26 0.02
C PRO A 42 -5.38 7.21 1.18
N MET A 43 -5.84 8.37 1.68
CA MET A 43 -6.89 8.41 2.70
C MET A 43 -8.22 7.80 2.26
N GLY A 44 -8.56 7.88 0.98
CA GLY A 44 -9.73 7.19 0.44
C GLY A 44 -9.59 5.66 0.52
N LEU A 45 -8.39 5.14 0.26
CA LEU A 45 -8.10 3.71 0.42
C LEU A 45 -8.10 3.27 1.90
N ILE A 46 -7.62 4.13 2.81
CA ILE A 46 -7.68 3.90 4.26
C ILE A 46 -9.14 3.81 4.73
N GLN A 47 -9.97 4.79 4.42
CA GLN A 47 -11.40 4.80 4.78
C GLN A 47 -12.13 3.59 4.21
N PHE A 48 -11.85 3.24 2.95
CA PHE A 48 -12.40 2.03 2.33
C PHE A 48 -12.05 0.76 3.11
N CYS A 49 -10.87 0.71 3.72
CA CYS A 49 -10.45 -0.40 4.58
C CYS A 49 -11.11 -0.34 5.96
N GLU A 50 -11.15 0.83 6.60
CA GLU A 50 -11.71 1.03 7.95
C GLU A 50 -13.17 0.60 8.05
N GLU A 51 -13.97 0.86 7.02
CA GLU A 51 -15.37 0.43 6.95
C GLU A 51 -15.54 -1.10 6.92
N ARG A 52 -14.47 -1.85 6.61
CA ARG A 52 -14.57 -3.28 6.28
C ARG A 52 -13.55 -4.17 7.00
N LEU A 53 -12.65 -3.58 7.78
CA LEU A 53 -11.58 -4.25 8.50
C LEU A 53 -11.51 -3.74 9.94
N ALA A 54 -11.10 -4.62 10.84
CA ALA A 54 -10.70 -4.18 12.18
C ALA A 54 -9.52 -3.21 12.09
N TYR A 55 -9.49 -2.21 12.97
CA TYR A 55 -8.53 -1.10 12.96
C TYR A 55 -7.06 -1.53 12.78
N PHE A 56 -6.64 -2.59 13.47
CA PHE A 56 -5.25 -3.10 13.41
C PHE A 56 -4.86 -3.75 12.06
N LYS A 57 -5.83 -4.03 11.18
CA LYS A 57 -5.59 -4.56 9.83
C LYS A 57 -5.57 -3.47 8.76
N VAL A 58 -5.93 -2.25 9.13
CA VAL A 58 -5.90 -1.11 8.22
C VAL A 58 -4.45 -0.71 8.00
N PRO A 59 -3.97 -0.61 6.75
CA PRO A 59 -2.59 -0.23 6.49
C PRO A 59 -2.25 1.12 7.09
N ARG A 60 -1.10 1.23 7.75
CA ARG A 60 -0.54 2.53 8.13
C ARG A 60 0.08 3.23 6.92
N TYR A 61 0.74 2.46 6.06
CA TYR A 61 1.44 2.99 4.90
C TYR A 61 0.74 2.59 3.61
N ILE A 62 0.53 3.57 2.73
CA ILE A 62 0.13 3.35 1.34
C ILE A 62 1.25 3.85 0.45
N VAL A 63 1.68 3.02 -0.50
CA VAL A 63 2.66 3.42 -1.49
C VAL A 63 2.18 3.07 -2.88
N TYR A 64 2.15 4.05 -3.78
CA TYR A 64 1.81 3.83 -5.17
C TYR A 64 3.01 3.33 -5.98
N ARG A 65 2.72 2.42 -6.91
CA ARG A 65 3.66 1.82 -7.86
C ARG A 65 3.03 1.76 -9.24
N THR A 66 3.89 1.72 -10.25
CA THR A 66 3.50 1.36 -11.62
C THR A 66 3.52 -0.15 -11.84
N ASP A 67 4.42 -0.88 -11.16
CA ASP A 67 4.49 -2.35 -11.19
C ASP A 67 5.19 -2.90 -9.94
N PHE A 68 5.16 -4.23 -9.76
CA PHE A 68 5.85 -4.96 -8.70
C PHE A 68 7.00 -5.81 -9.23
N PRO A 69 8.04 -6.08 -8.43
CA PRO A 69 9.04 -7.09 -8.77
C PRO A 69 8.37 -8.47 -8.86
N ARG A 70 8.69 -9.21 -9.92
CA ARG A 70 8.07 -10.52 -10.20
C ARG A 70 9.09 -11.65 -10.39
N THR A 71 8.63 -12.87 -10.17
CA THR A 71 9.33 -14.10 -10.59
C THR A 71 9.16 -14.33 -12.09
N LEU A 72 9.90 -15.29 -12.65
CA LEU A 72 9.72 -15.75 -14.03
C LEU A 72 8.30 -16.27 -14.31
N THR A 73 7.57 -16.66 -13.27
CA THR A 73 6.16 -17.10 -13.32
C THR A 73 5.18 -15.97 -12.97
N HIS A 74 5.62 -14.71 -13.06
CA HIS A 74 4.82 -13.50 -12.81
C HIS A 74 4.26 -13.32 -11.39
N ARG A 75 4.73 -14.09 -10.40
CA ARG A 75 4.32 -13.93 -9.00
C ARG A 75 5.05 -12.74 -8.37
N VAL A 76 4.35 -11.94 -7.56
CA VAL A 76 4.94 -10.82 -6.82
C VAL A 76 5.98 -11.32 -5.83
N LYS A 77 7.20 -10.76 -5.92
CA LYS A 77 8.30 -11.02 -4.98
C LYS A 77 8.24 -10.08 -3.79
N LYS A 78 7.44 -10.46 -2.78
CA LYS A 78 7.31 -9.66 -1.54
C LYS A 78 8.63 -9.45 -0.80
N ASP A 79 9.59 -10.36 -0.91
CA ASP A 79 10.91 -10.20 -0.29
C ASP A 79 11.73 -9.09 -0.93
N GLU A 80 11.57 -8.85 -2.23
CA GLU A 80 12.21 -7.70 -2.89
C GLU A 80 11.49 -6.41 -2.46
N LEU A 81 10.15 -6.42 -2.39
CA LEU A 81 9.38 -5.27 -1.87
C LEU A 81 9.78 -4.89 -0.43
N ARG A 82 10.00 -5.85 0.46
CA ARG A 82 10.44 -5.60 1.85
C ARG A 82 11.82 -4.93 1.94
N LYS A 83 12.68 -5.16 0.95
CA LYS A 83 14.03 -4.57 0.89
C LYS A 83 14.01 -3.16 0.31
N LEU A 84 12.93 -2.76 -0.36
CA LEU A 84 12.81 -1.41 -0.89
C LEU A 84 12.76 -0.41 0.27
N ARG A 85 13.75 0.48 0.26
CA ARG A 85 13.73 1.68 1.10
C ARG A 85 13.20 2.79 0.24
N GLU A 86 12.04 3.29 0.63
CA GLU A 86 11.43 4.39 -0.06
C GLU A 86 11.51 5.63 0.76
N GLU A 87 11.96 6.67 0.11
CA GLU A 87 11.93 8.00 0.66
C GLU A 87 10.48 8.50 0.64
N PRO A 88 10.03 9.16 1.72
CA PRO A 88 8.76 9.90 1.71
C PRO A 88 8.71 10.86 0.52
N GLY A 89 7.58 10.87 -0.19
CA GLY A 89 7.39 11.65 -1.40
C GLY A 89 5.94 11.60 -1.88
N GLU A 90 5.67 12.12 -3.08
CA GLU A 90 4.30 12.26 -3.63
C GLU A 90 3.51 10.93 -3.65
N PHE A 91 4.20 9.80 -3.84
CA PHE A 91 3.59 8.47 -3.94
C PHE A 91 3.64 7.68 -2.63
N TYR A 92 4.10 8.28 -1.53
CA TYR A 92 4.28 7.63 -0.24
C TYR A 92 3.42 8.31 0.82
N PHE A 93 2.59 7.52 1.49
CA PHE A 93 1.71 8.00 2.54
C PHE A 93 1.94 7.24 3.85
N ASP A 94 2.09 7.98 4.96
CA ASP A 94 2.08 7.47 6.33
C ASP A 94 0.95 8.15 7.10
N ARG A 95 -0.08 7.37 7.44
CA ARG A 95 -1.27 7.85 8.16
C ARG A 95 -0.92 8.56 9.47
N ARG A 96 0.14 8.13 10.16
CA ARG A 96 0.53 8.72 11.46
C ARG A 96 1.28 10.05 11.34
N LYS A 97 1.81 10.40 10.17
CA LYS A 97 2.47 11.71 9.95
C LYS A 97 1.49 12.79 9.51
N THR A 98 0.22 12.42 9.33
CA THR A 98 -0.86 13.33 8.91
C THR A 98 -1.82 13.68 10.06
N GLU A 99 -1.65 13.03 11.22
CA GLU A 99 -2.30 13.35 12.51
C GLU A 99 -1.38 14.23 13.35
#